data_AF-A0A2H0EPZ3-F1
#
_entry.id   AF-A0A2H0EPZ3-F1
#
_cell.length_a   1.000
_cell.length_b   1.000
_cell.length_c   1.000
_cell.angle_alpha   90.00
_cell.angle_beta   90.00
_cell.angle_gamma   90.00
#
_symmetry.space_group_name_H-M   'P 1'
#
loop_
_entity.id
_entity.type
_entity.pdbx_description
1 polymer ?
#
loop_
_entity_poly.entity_id
_entity_poly.type
_entity_poly.pdbx_seq_one_letter_code
_entity_poly.pdbx_strand_id
1 'polypeptide(L)'
;MRHLKSGVAASAIFAAMGATAAHAQSTEITLCWAAWDPANALVELSKDFTAESGVAMKFEFVPWPNFADRMLNELNSRGQLCDLLIG
;
A
#
# COMPACT_ATOMS: atom_id res chain seq x y z
N MET A 1 4.52 56.04 38.21
CA MET A 1 5.92 56.30 37.80
C MET A 1 6.50 55.05 37.16
N ARG A 2 7.01 55.19 35.93
CA ARG A 2 7.93 54.29 35.18
C ARG A 2 7.43 52.86 34.93
N HIS A 3 6.87 52.59 33.75
CA HIS A 3 7.59 52.23 32.51
C HIS A 3 8.65 51.13 32.71
N LEU A 4 8.38 49.94 32.17
CA LEU A 4 9.40 49.16 31.49
C LEU A 4 8.78 48.34 30.35
N LYS A 5 8.95 48.85 29.13
CA LYS A 5 8.87 48.08 27.89
C LYS A 5 10.26 47.50 27.65
N SER A 6 10.38 46.18 27.54
CA SER A 6 11.46 45.39 26.92
C SER A 6 10.94 43.95 26.92
N GLY A 7 10.72 43.24 25.81
CA GLY A 7 11.47 43.21 24.56
C GLY A 7 12.01 41.78 24.41
N VAL A 8 11.22 40.87 23.82
CA VAL A 8 11.72 39.63 23.19
C VAL A 8 10.85 39.37 21.96
N ALA A 9 11.40 39.69 20.80
CA ALA A 9 11.00 39.12 19.52
C ALA A 9 11.97 37.97 19.23
N ALA A 10 11.46 36.73 19.22
CA ALA A 10 12.12 35.49 18.77
C ALA A 10 11.10 34.37 19.03
N SER A 11 10.69 33.49 18.12
CA SER A 11 11.09 33.22 16.75
C SER A 11 9.91 32.54 16.06
N ALA A 12 9.66 32.93 14.81
CA ALA A 12 8.97 32.06 13.87
C ALA A 12 9.82 30.79 13.69
N ILE A 13 9.20 29.62 13.84
CA ILE A 13 9.22 28.50 12.88
C ILE A 13 7.99 27.68 13.26
N PHE A 14 6.89 28.02 12.59
CA PHE A 14 5.70 27.19 12.53
C PHE A 14 6.08 25.83 11.94
N ALA A 15 5.97 24.77 12.76
CA ALA A 15 5.25 23.53 12.46
C ALA A 15 5.33 22.90 11.04
N ALA A 16 6.44 23.01 10.31
CA ALA A 16 6.58 22.41 8.98
C ALA A 16 7.25 21.01 8.98
N MET A 17 7.41 20.38 10.14
CA MET A 17 7.86 18.97 10.25
C MET A 17 6.68 18.00 10.46
N GLY A 18 5.45 18.45 10.18
CA GLY A 18 4.29 17.59 10.10
C GLY A 18 4.42 16.69 8.88
N ALA A 19 4.93 15.48 9.12
CA ALA A 19 4.72 14.26 8.35
C ALA A 19 4.49 14.49 6.85
N THR A 20 5.55 14.38 6.06
CA THR A 20 5.39 13.73 4.76
C THR A 20 4.95 12.30 5.05
N ALA A 21 3.65 12.11 5.30
CA ALA A 21 3.03 10.82 5.12
C ALA A 21 3.38 10.45 3.68
N ALA A 22 4.23 9.42 3.53
CA ALA A 22 4.40 8.75 2.27
C ALA A 22 3.01 8.24 1.90
N HIS A 23 2.25 9.06 1.18
CA HIS A 23 0.98 8.65 0.60
C HIS A 23 1.40 7.60 -0.42
N ALA A 24 1.16 6.33 -0.11
CA ALA A 24 1.44 5.24 -1.05
C ALA A 24 0.79 5.62 -2.39
N GLN A 25 1.62 5.84 -3.41
CA GLN A 25 1.19 6.39 -4.70
C GLN A 25 0.39 5.40 -5.54
N SER A 26 0.27 4.15 -5.10
CA SER A 26 -0.51 3.12 -5.77
C SER A 26 -1.86 2.99 -5.08
N THR A 27 -2.88 3.62 -5.66
CA THR A 27 -4.29 3.35 -5.36
C THR A 27 -4.73 1.96 -5.85
N GLU A 28 -3.80 1.08 -6.19
CA GLU A 28 -4.07 -0.24 -6.75
C GLU A 28 -2.94 -1.24 -6.43
N ILE A 29 -3.32 -2.47 -6.10
CA ILE A 29 -2.43 -3.62 -5.88
C ILE A 29 -2.92 -4.78 -6.76
N THR A 30 -2.01 -5.39 -7.52
CA THR A 30 -2.28 -6.61 -8.31
C THR A 30 -1.81 -7.84 -7.55
N LEU A 31 -2.76 -8.68 -7.16
CA LEU A 31 -2.54 -9.94 -6.48
C LEU A 31 -2.55 -11.10 -7.49
N CYS A 32 -1.45 -11.85 -7.55
CA CYS A 32 -1.36 -13.11 -8.26
C CYS A 32 -1.55 -14.27 -7.30
N TRP A 33 -2.64 -15.00 -7.42
CA TRP A 33 -3.02 -16.03 -6.46
C TRP A 33 -3.27 -17.36 -7.17
N ALA A 34 -2.76 -18.44 -6.59
CA ALA A 34 -3.06 -19.82 -6.96
C ALA A 34 -4.55 -20.20 -6.79
N ALA A 35 -5.37 -20.22 -7.84
CA ALA A 35 -6.80 -20.52 -7.78
C ALA A 35 -7.10 -21.93 -7.23
N TRP A 36 -7.69 -21.98 -6.03
CA TRP A 36 -8.31 -23.16 -5.40
C TRP A 36 -9.50 -22.72 -4.52
N ASP A 37 -10.42 -23.63 -4.20
CA ASP A 37 -11.76 -23.32 -3.67
C ASP A 37 -11.83 -22.35 -2.46
N PRO A 38 -10.97 -22.45 -1.43
CA PRO A 38 -11.01 -21.59 -0.24
C PRO A 38 -10.58 -20.15 -0.49
N ALA A 39 -9.92 -19.89 -1.59
CA ALA A 39 -9.42 -18.56 -1.82
C ALA A 39 -10.54 -17.59 -2.24
N ASN A 40 -11.74 -18.08 -2.61
CA ASN A 40 -12.96 -17.26 -2.74
C ASN A 40 -13.21 -16.32 -1.54
N ALA A 41 -12.81 -16.72 -0.33
CA ALA A 41 -12.89 -15.86 0.85
C ALA A 41 -11.97 -14.63 0.79
N LEU A 42 -10.82 -14.72 0.11
CA LEU A 42 -9.89 -13.61 -0.08
C LEU A 42 -10.43 -12.57 -1.05
N VAL A 43 -11.25 -12.97 -2.03
CA VAL A 43 -11.96 -12.01 -2.90
C VAL A 43 -12.96 -11.21 -2.09
N GLU A 44 -13.70 -11.84 -1.19
CA GLU A 44 -14.63 -11.12 -0.30
C GLU A 44 -13.87 -10.20 0.67
N LEU A 45 -12.82 -10.69 1.32
CA LEU A 45 -11.96 -9.88 2.19
C LEU A 45 -11.39 -8.66 1.48
N SER A 46 -11.07 -8.78 0.19
CA SER A 46 -10.51 -7.67 -0.58
C SER A 46 -11.49 -6.50 -0.76
N LYS A 47 -12.80 -6.76 -0.72
CA LYS A 47 -13.82 -5.71 -0.82
C LYS A 47 -13.80 -4.85 0.44
N ASP A 48 -13.77 -5.48 1.61
CA ASP A 48 -13.69 -4.80 2.90
C ASP A 48 -12.35 -4.05 3.03
N PHE A 49 -11.24 -4.69 2.62
CA PHE A 49 -9.94 -4.02 2.54
C PHE A 49 -9.97 -2.78 1.64
N THR A 50 -10.57 -2.88 0.44
CA THR A 50 -10.70 -1.74 -0.49
C THR A 50 -11.56 -0.63 0.12
N ALA A 51 -12.65 -0.99 0.80
CA ALA A 51 -13.55 -0.04 1.45
C ALA A 51 -12.88 0.72 2.60
N GLU A 52 -12.04 0.05 3.39
CA GLU A 52 -11.36 0.66 4.54
C GLU A 52 -10.08 1.42 4.16
N SER A 53 -9.31 0.90 3.21
CA SER A 53 -8.00 1.46 2.85
C SER A 53 -8.05 2.44 1.68
N GLY A 54 -9.07 2.36 0.82
CA GLY A 54 -9.14 3.08 -0.45
C GLY A 54 -8.17 2.55 -1.53
N VAL A 55 -7.50 1.42 -1.30
CA VAL A 55 -6.60 0.77 -2.25
C VAL A 55 -7.39 -0.23 -3.10
N ALA A 56 -7.42 -0.05 -4.41
CA ALA A 56 -8.07 -0.97 -5.33
C ALA A 56 -7.29 -2.29 -5.43
N MET A 57 -8.02 -3.39 -5.57
CA MET A 57 -7.43 -4.72 -5.70
C MET A 57 -7.69 -5.28 -7.10
N LYS A 58 -6.64 -5.76 -7.76
CA LYS A 58 -6.68 -6.53 -9.01
C LYS A 58 -6.28 -7.97 -8.73
N PHE A 59 -6.86 -8.91 -9.47
CA PHE A 59 -6.64 -10.34 -9.28
C PHE A 59 -6.19 -11.02 -10.57
N GLU A 60 -5.09 -11.74 -10.46
CA GLU A 60 -4.56 -12.65 -11.46
C GLU A 60 -4.66 -14.07 -10.92
N PHE A 61 -5.74 -14.77 -11.29
CA PHE A 61 -5.95 -16.14 -10.88
C PHE A 61 -5.08 -17.10 -11.69
N VAL A 62 -4.22 -17.83 -11.00
CA VAL A 62 -3.29 -18.78 -11.59
C VAL A 62 -3.72 -20.18 -11.16
N PRO A 63 -4.07 -21.12 -12.06
CA PRO A 63 -4.39 -22.47 -11.64
C PRO A 63 -3.30 -23.07 -10.74
N TRP A 64 -3.69 -23.75 -9.65
CA TRP A 64 -2.76 -24.30 -8.66
C TRP A 64 -1.58 -25.09 -9.28
N PRO A 65 -1.80 -26.00 -10.26
CA PRO A 65 -0.70 -26.74 -10.89
C PRO A 65 0.35 -25.86 -11.58
N ASN A 66 0.02 -24.61 -11.91
CA ASN A 66 0.87 -23.67 -12.65
C ASN A 66 1.47 -22.57 -11.76
N PHE A 67 1.10 -22.50 -10.47
CA PHE A 67 1.48 -21.38 -9.62
C PHE A 67 2.98 -21.30 -9.36
N ALA A 68 3.63 -22.44 -9.10
CA ALA A 68 5.08 -22.50 -8.88
C ALA A 68 5.85 -21.97 -10.09
N ASP A 69 5.49 -22.40 -11.30
CA ASP A 69 6.12 -21.94 -12.54
C ASP A 69 5.88 -20.45 -12.77
N ARG A 70 4.66 -19.96 -12.50
CA ARG A 70 4.35 -18.53 -12.59
C ARG A 70 5.21 -17.71 -11.64
N MET A 71 5.30 -18.10 -10.37
CA MET A 71 6.14 -17.40 -9.38
C MET A 71 7.60 -17.36 -9.82
N LEU A 72 8.15 -18.49 -10.27
CA LEU A 72 9.53 -18.56 -10.75
C LEU A 72 9.76 -17.68 -11.99
N ASN A 73 8.80 -17.64 -12.92
CA ASN A 73 8.90 -16.81 -14.12
C ASN A 73 8.87 -15.31 -13.79
N GLU A 74 7.99 -14.86 -12.89
CA GLU A 74 7.96 -13.46 -12.45
C GLU A 74 9.31 -13.06 -11.79
N LEU A 75 9.84 -13.90 -10.89
CA LEU A 75 11.08 -13.60 -10.19
C LEU A 75 12.30 -13.61 -11.12
N ASN A 76 12.42 -14.61 -11.98
CA ASN A 76 13.56 -14.74 -12.90
C ASN A 76 13.58 -13.63 -13.97
N SER A 77 12.40 -13.24 -14.45
CA SER A 77 12.26 -12.15 -15.43
C SER A 77 12.28 -10.75 -14.80
N ARG A 78 12.23 -10.66 -13.46
CA ARG A 78 11.99 -9.42 -12.73
C ARG A 78 10.70 -8.74 -13.21
N GLY A 79 9.68 -9.56 -13.45
CA GLY A 79 8.35 -9.13 -13.84
C GLY A 79 7.76 -8.18 -12.79
N GLN A 80 6.89 -7.29 -13.26
CA GLN A 80 6.19 -6.31 -12.43
C GLN A 80 4.67 -6.51 -12.55
N LEU A 81 4.24 -7.72 -12.92
CA LEU A 81 2.84 -8.01 -13.13
C LEU A 81 2.09 -8.22 -11.83
N CYS A 82 2.78 -8.70 -10.79
CA CYS A 82 2.22 -8.98 -9.47
C CYS A 82 2.94 -8.13 -8.42
N ASP A 83 2.18 -7.43 -7.59
CA ASP A 83 2.71 -6.79 -6.38
C ASP A 83 2.82 -7.81 -5.23
N LEU A 84 1.91 -8.78 -5.21
CA LEU A 84 1.85 -9.85 -4.22
C LEU A 84 1.57 -11.21 -4.88
N LEU A 85 2.20 -12.26 -4.38
CA LEU A 85 2.02 -13.65 -4.81
C LEU A 85 1.55 -14.50 -3.63
N ILE A 86 0.39 -15.15 -3.73
CA ILE A 86 -0.16 -16.05 -2.69
C ILE A 86 -0.42 -17.44 -3.28
N GLY A 87 0.28 -18.44 -2.73
CA GLY A 87 -0.01 -19.86 -2.95
C GLY A 87 -1.05 -20.30 -1.93
#